data_AF-A0A1G7MGJ0-F1
#
_entry.id   AF-A0A1G7MGJ0-F1
#
_cell.length_a   1.000
_cell.length_b   1.000
_cell.length_c   1.000
_cell.angle_alpha   90.00
_cell.angle_beta   90.00
_cell.angle_gamma   90.00
#
_symmetry.space_group_name_H-M   'P 1'
#
loop_
_entity.id
_entity.type
_entity.pdbx_description
1 polymer ?
#
loop_
_entity_poly.entity_id
_entity_poly.type
_entity_poly.pdbx_seq_one_letter_code
_entity_poly.pdbx_strand_id
1 'polypeptide(L)' 'MAIEERFRQQVDLLVRVLPSVSREEVFALKGGTAINLFVRDLPRLSIDIDLTYLPLRAREGSLADIDSALGRIS' A
#
# COMPACT_ATOMS: atom_id res chain seq x y z
N MET A 1 -17.89 18.70 -3.98
CA MET A 1 -16.70 19.05 -4.80
C MET A 1 -16.58 18.04 -5.91
N ALA A 2 -16.28 18.47 -7.13
CA ALA A 2 -15.89 17.54 -8.18
C ALA A 2 -14.54 16.91 -7.81
N ILE A 3 -14.42 15.59 -7.94
CA ILE A 3 -13.14 14.89 -7.79
C ILE A 3 -12.27 15.29 -8.99
N GLU A 4 -11.05 15.78 -8.74
CA GLU A 4 -10.10 16.09 -9.81
C GLU A 4 -9.71 14.81 -10.56
N GLU A 5 -9.65 14.90 -11.89
CA GLU A 5 -9.33 13.76 -12.76
C GLU A 5 -7.95 13.15 -12.46
N ARG A 6 -6.98 13.97 -12.05
CA ARG A 6 -5.66 13.52 -11.62
C ARG A 6 -5.74 12.49 -10.48
N PHE A 7 -6.60 12.73 -9.49
CA PHE A 7 -6.74 11.80 -8.36
C PHE A 7 -7.44 10.50 -8.77
N ARG A 8 -8.36 10.54 -9.75
CA ARG A 8 -8.94 9.31 -10.32
C ARG A 8 -7.86 8.45 -10.98
N GLN A 9 -7.03 9.06 -11.82
CA GLN A 9 -5.93 8.37 -12.49
C GLN A 9 -4.94 7.75 -11.50
N GLN A 10 -4.65 8.43 -10.38
CA GLN A 10 -3.81 7.90 -9.32
C GLN A 10 -4.44 6.69 -8.62
N VAL A 11 -5.75 6.74 -8.31
CA VAL A 11 -6.46 5.59 -7.74
C VAL A 11 -6.47 4.40 -8.70
N ASP A 12 -6.73 4.64 -9.98
CA ASP A 12 -6.72 3.57 -10.98
C ASP A 12 -5.34 2.92 -11.10
N LEU A 13 -4.26 3.70 -10.98
CA LEU A 13 -2.90 3.16 -10.94
C LEU A 13 -2.68 2.37 -9.64
N LEU A 14 -3.07 2.92 -8.49
CA LEU A 14 -2.94 2.27 -7.19
C LEU A 14 -3.61 0.88 -7.19
N VAL A 15 -4.87 0.81 -7.64
CA VAL A 15 -5.62 -0.46 -7.70
C VAL A 15 -4.94 -1.46 -8.63
N ARG A 16 -4.35 -1.00 -9.74
CA ARG A 16 -3.59 -1.86 -10.66
C ARG A 16 -2.27 -2.38 -10.07
N VAL A 17 -1.62 -1.62 -9.20
CA VAL A 17 -0.31 -1.95 -8.59
C VAL A 17 -0.46 -2.79 -7.33
N LEU A 18 -1.58 -2.69 -6.60
CA LEU A 18 -1.83 -3.46 -5.36
C LEU A 18 -1.55 -4.98 -5.48
N PRO A 19 -1.92 -5.67 -6.57
CA PRO A 19 -1.59 -7.10 -6.74
C PRO A 19 -0.09 -7.38 -6.71
N SER A 20 0.75 -6.55 -7.32
CA SER A 20 2.21 -6.70 -7.27
C SER A 20 2.74 -6.54 -5.84
N VAL A 21 2.22 -5.55 -5.10
CA VAL A 21 2.58 -5.33 -3.69
C VAL A 21 2.16 -6.51 -2.82
N SER A 22 0.98 -7.07 -3.05
CA SER A 22 0.42 -8.17 -2.25
C SER A 22 1.20 -9.49 -2.32
N ARG A 23 2.10 -9.64 -3.31
CA ARG A 23 2.97 -10.82 -3.44
C ARG A 23 4.06 -10.87 -2.36
N GLU A 24 4.44 -9.73 -1.79
CA GLU A 24 5.39 -9.67 -0.69
C GLU A 24 4.67 -9.87 0.65
N GLU A 25 4.53 -11.14 1.06
CA GLU A 25 3.81 -11.54 2.29
C GLU A 25 4.41 -10.96 3.59
N VAL A 26 5.62 -10.41 3.54
CA VAL A 26 6.25 -9.73 4.68
C VAL A 26 5.59 -8.38 4.99
N PHE A 27 4.72 -7.88 4.11
CA PHE A 27 4.01 -6.62 4.29
C PHE A 27 2.50 -6.83 4.44
N ALA A 28 1.90 -6.12 5.40
CA ALA A 28 0.46 -5.91 5.45
C ALA A 28 0.09 -4.49 5.03
N LEU A 29 -0.93 -4.36 4.19
CA LEU A 29 -1.56 -3.08 3.88
C LEU A 29 -2.27 -2.53 5.13
N LYS A 30 -2.03 -1.26 5.44
CA LYS A 30 -2.67 -0.57 6.57
C LYS A 30 -3.18 0.83 6.18
N GLY A 31 -3.57 1.59 7.19
CA GLY A 31 -3.88 3.01 7.05
C GLY A 31 -5.22 3.28 6.38
N GLY A 32 -5.40 4.54 5.95
CA GLY A 32 -6.66 5.02 5.38
C GLY A 32 -7.05 4.32 4.08
N THR A 33 -6.07 3.85 3.31
CA THR A 33 -6.26 3.11 2.05
C THR A 33 -6.78 1.71 2.30
N ALA A 34 -6.20 0.95 3.25
CA ALA A 34 -6.73 -0.36 3.62
C ALA A 34 -8.20 -0.26 4.06
N ILE A 35 -8.50 0.74 4.90
CA ILE A 35 -9.86 0.95 5.42
C ILE A 35 -10.82 1.29 4.27
N ASN A 36 -10.45 2.23 3.39
CA ASN A 36 -11.32 2.69 2.31
C ASN A 36 -11.62 1.61 1.28
N LEU A 37 -10.63 0.78 0.93
CA LEU A 37 -10.76 -0.21 -0.13
C LEU A 37 -11.38 -1.53 0.34
N PHE A 38 -11.08 -1.97 1.58
CA PHE A 38 -11.40 -3.34 2.01
C PHE A 38 -12.33 -3.42 3.23
N VAL A 39 -12.49 -2.34 3.99
CA VAL A 39 -13.26 -2.37 5.26
C VAL A 39 -14.53 -1.55 5.16
N ARG A 40 -14.49 -0.37 4.56
CA ARG A 40 -15.61 0.56 4.51
C ARG A 40 -15.52 1.47 3.30
N ASP A 41 -16.62 1.53 2.54
CA ASP A 41 -16.81 2.53 1.49
C ASP A 41 -16.95 3.93 2.12
N LEU A 42 -15.90 4.74 2.00
CA LEU A 42 -15.86 6.11 2.52
C LEU A 42 -15.94 7.07 1.33
N PRO A 43 -16.62 8.22 1.46
CA PRO A 43 -16.82 9.16 0.35
C PRO A 43 -15.56 10.01 0.07
N ARG A 44 -14.41 9.35 -0.14
CA ARG A 44 -13.11 9.94 -0.48
C ARG A 44 -12.29 9.00 -1.37
N LEU A 45 -11.29 9.55 -2.03
CA LEU A 45 -10.24 8.76 -2.69
C LEU A 45 -9.08 8.48 -1.73
N SER A 46 -8.36 7.39 -1.99
CA SER A 46 -7.13 6.99 -1.32
C SER A 46 -6.05 6.84 -2.37
N ILE A 47 -4.96 7.61 -2.25
CA ILE A 47 -3.93 7.72 -3.29
C ILE A 47 -2.56 7.18 -2.87
N ASP A 48 -2.41 6.81 -1.60
CA ASP A 48 -1.15 6.32 -1.02
C ASP A 48 -1.28 4.84 -0.61
N ILE A 49 -0.16 4.13 -0.54
CA ILE A 49 -0.07 2.75 -0.03
C ILE A 49 0.78 2.76 1.24
N ASP A 50 0.16 2.47 2.38
CA ASP A 50 0.87 2.30 3.65
C ASP A 50 1.08 0.82 3.95
N LEU A 51 2.33 0.41 4.13
CA LEU A 51 2.69 -0.97 4.48
C LEU A 51 3.23 -1.08 5.90
N THR A 52 3.01 -2.24 6.51
CA THR A 52 3.61 -2.63 7.79
C THR A 52 4.43 -3.90 7.57
N TYR A 53 5.72 -3.84 7.88
CA TYR A 53 6.57 -5.03 7.93
C TYR A 53 6.14 -5.91 9.11
N LEU A 54 5.85 -7.18 8.83
CA LEU A 54 5.28 -8.12 9.79
C LEU A 54 6.32 -8.84 10.66
N PRO A 55 7.49 -9.27 10.14
CA PRO A 55 8.45 -9.99 10.95
C PRO A 55 9.04 -9.13 12.09
N LEU A 56 9.23 -9.76 13.26
CA LEU A 56 9.89 -9.14 14.40
C LEU A 56 11.39 -9.44 14.35
N ARG A 57 12.20 -8.40 14.12
CA ARG A 57 13.67 -8.47 14.11
C ARG A 57 14.27 -7.23 14.77
N ALA A 58 15.58 -7.25 15.01
CA ALA A 58 16.31 -6.05 15.37
C ALA A 58 16.21 -5.01 14.26
N ARG A 59 16.25 -3.71 14.62
CA ARG A 59 16.00 -2.58 13.71
C ARG A 59 16.79 -2.68 12.40
N GLU A 60 18.09 -2.93 12.47
CA GLU A 60 18.95 -2.99 11.28
C GLU A 60 18.55 -4.12 10.34
N GLY A 61 18.25 -5.31 10.89
CA GLY A 61 17.77 -6.45 10.11
C GLY A 61 16.40 -6.19 9.48
N SER A 62 15.46 -5.59 10.23
CA SER A 62 14.17 -5.20 9.67
C SER A 62 14.32 -4.21 8.51
N LEU A 63 15.17 -3.20 8.64
CA LEU A 63 15.37 -2.20 7.59
C LEU A 63 15.98 -2.79 6.32
N ALA A 64 16.97 -3.68 6.45
CA ALA A 64 17.58 -4.36 5.31
C ALA A 64 16.57 -5.29 4.60
N ASP A 65 15.77 -6.02 5.36
CA ASP A 65 14.73 -6.90 4.81
C ASP A 65 13.63 -6.09 4.11
N ILE A 66 13.22 -4.95 4.69
CA ILE A 66 12.24 -4.04 4.09
C ILE A 66 12.74 -3.54 2.74
N ASP A 67 13.97 -3.05 2.66
CA ASP A 67 14.56 -2.53 1.42
C ASP A 67 14.62 -3.61 0.33
N SER A 68 15.08 -4.80 0.70
CA SER A 68 15.13 -5.95 -0.21
C SER A 68 13.74 -6.37 -0.70
N ALA A 69 12.73 -6.38 0.18
CA ALA A 69 11.36 -6.73 -0.18
C ALA A 69 10.71 -5.68 -1.08
N LEU A 70 10.89 -4.40 -0.79
CA LEU A 70 10.42 -3.32 -1.66
C LEU A 70 11.06 -3.41 -3.06
N GLY A 71 12.34 -3.76 -3.14
CA GLY A 71 13.04 -3.95 -4.42
C GLY A 71 12.55 -5.11 -5.29
N ARG A 72 11.79 -6.06 -4.73
CA ARG A 72 11.20 -7.18 -5.48
C ARG A 72 9.80 -6.89 -6.04
N ILE A 73 9.14 -5.83 -5.57
CA ILE A 73 7.84 -5.42 -6.08
C ILE A 73 8.03 -4.89 -7.51
N SER A 74 7.40 -5.58 -8.49
CA SER A 74 7.50 -5.29 -9.93
C SER A 74 6.17 -5.40 -10.66
#